data_AF-A0AAE9SZL8-F1
#
_entry.id   AF-A0AAE9SZL8-F1
#
_cell.length_a   1.000
_cell.length_b   1.000
_cell.length_c   1.000
_cell.angle_alpha   90.00
_cell.angle_beta   90.00
_cell.angle_gamma   90.00
#
_symmetry.space_group_name_H-M   'P 1'
#
loop_
_entity.id
_entity.type
_entity.pdbx_description
1 polymer ?
#
loop_
_entity_poly.entity_id
_entity_poly.type
_entity_poly.pdbx_seq_one_letter_code
_entity_poly.pdbx_strand_id
1 'polypeptide(L)'
;MITENEILYFITLQDKLMKAFFIAYPDIKDFELLLDFPKTGSVLVNGDKWSFVKHGKGIKFLIENTHSVRTVDVNSDIKNPKLIDMWRLPQYFPLCNDYELKNLLDEMVTSGILQKKSENKYELQS
;
A
#
# COMPACT_ATOMS: atom_id res chain seq x y z
N MET A 1 -10.93 4.63 16.37
CA MET A 1 -11.59 5.09 15.14
C MET A 1 -10.48 5.60 14.23
N ILE A 2 -10.39 5.03 13.03
CA ILE A 2 -9.43 5.48 12.01
C ILE A 2 -9.86 6.84 11.46
N THR A 3 -8.89 7.66 11.09
CA THR A 3 -9.07 9.02 10.58
C THR A 3 -8.64 9.14 9.12
N GLU A 4 -9.12 10.18 8.44
CA GLU A 4 -8.67 10.56 7.10
C GLU A 4 -7.15 10.67 7.02
N ASN A 5 -6.52 11.31 8.02
CA ASN A 5 -5.07 11.48 8.08
C ASN A 5 -4.33 10.14 8.14
N GLU A 6 -4.89 9.13 8.81
CA GLU A 6 -4.30 7.79 8.86
C GLU A 6 -4.39 7.08 7.50
N ILE A 7 -5.48 7.26 6.75
CA ILE A 7 -5.60 6.78 5.37
C ILE A 7 -4.59 7.48 4.45
N LEU A 8 -4.50 8.80 4.53
CA LEU A 8 -3.53 9.57 3.74
C LEU A 8 -2.09 9.19 4.09
N TYR A 9 -1.81 8.93 5.37
CA TYR A 9 -0.52 8.43 5.81
C TYR A 9 -0.23 7.04 5.20
N PHE A 10 -1.20 6.13 5.21
CA PHE A 10 -1.05 4.81 4.58
C PHE A 10 -0.75 4.92 3.07
N ILE A 11 -1.52 5.73 2.33
CA ILE A 11 -1.30 5.93 0.88
C ILE A 11 0.10 6.51 0.64
N THR A 12 0.51 7.50 1.44
CA THR A 12 1.84 8.12 1.34
C THR A 12 2.95 7.13 1.65
N LEU A 13 2.76 6.27 2.65
CA LEU A 13 3.71 5.21 3.00
C LEU A 13 3.83 4.18 1.87
N GLN A 14 2.71 3.76 1.28
CA GLN A 14 2.69 2.84 0.14
C GLN A 14 3.45 3.42 -1.06
N ASP A 15 3.19 4.68 -1.41
CA ASP A 15 3.91 5.40 -2.47
C ASP A 15 5.42 5.49 -2.20
N LYS A 16 5.82 5.83 -0.97
CA LYS A 16 7.23 5.86 -0.57
C LYS A 16 7.90 4.49 -0.66
N LEU A 17 7.24 3.43 -0.21
CA LEU A 17 7.75 2.06 -0.26
C LEU A 17 7.97 1.59 -1.70
N MET A 18 6.98 1.82 -2.57
CA MET A 18 7.09 1.47 -3.98
C MET A 18 8.19 2.28 -4.69
N LYS A 19 8.30 3.59 -4.42
CA LYS A 19 9.40 4.41 -4.94
C LYS A 19 10.76 3.92 -4.47
N ALA A 20 10.91 3.64 -3.16
CA ALA A 20 12.15 3.11 -2.61
C ALA A 20 12.51 1.75 -3.23
N PHE A 21 11.52 0.90 -3.51
CA PHE A 21 11.71 -0.36 -4.22
C PHE A 21 12.24 -0.14 -5.64
N PHE A 22 11.61 0.71 -6.45
CA PHE A 22 12.09 0.98 -7.82
C PHE A 22 13.47 1.64 -7.87
N ILE A 23 13.80 2.47 -6.87
CA ILE A 23 15.14 3.06 -6.74
C ILE A 23 16.18 1.97 -6.40
N ALA A 24 15.84 1.04 -5.50
CA ALA A 24 16.75 -0.03 -5.08
C ALA A 24 16.94 -1.12 -6.15
N TYR A 25 15.94 -1.34 -7.02
CA TYR A 25 15.94 -2.36 -8.07
C TYR A 25 15.61 -1.74 -9.44
N PRO A 26 16.50 -0.91 -10.01
CA PRO A 26 16.22 -0.12 -11.22
C PRO A 26 16.13 -0.96 -12.51
N ASP A 27 16.63 -2.20 -12.49
CA ASP A 27 16.71 -3.05 -13.68
C ASP A 27 15.41 -3.80 -14.00
N ILE A 28 14.39 -3.71 -13.15
CA ILE A 28 13.10 -4.40 -13.34
C ILE A 28 12.25 -3.72 -14.41
N LYS A 29 11.68 -4.52 -15.30
CA LYS A 29 11.02 -4.08 -16.54
C LYS A 29 9.76 -4.89 -16.82
N ASP A 30 9.64 -6.12 -16.31
CA ASP A 30 8.47 -6.96 -16.50
C ASP A 30 7.39 -6.67 -15.46
N PHE A 31 6.59 -5.65 -15.70
CA PHE A 31 5.46 -5.29 -14.84
C PHE A 31 4.19 -6.12 -15.08
N GLU A 32 4.16 -6.98 -16.10
CA GLU A 32 2.97 -7.77 -16.44
C GLU A 32 2.95 -9.11 -15.69
N LEU A 33 4.11 -9.76 -15.62
CA LEU A 33 4.32 -11.06 -14.99
C LEU A 33 5.22 -10.99 -13.74
N LEU A 34 5.98 -9.90 -13.55
CA LEU A 34 6.88 -9.69 -12.42
C LEU A 34 7.96 -10.79 -12.32
N LEU A 35 8.49 -11.25 -13.44
CA LEU A 35 9.48 -12.33 -13.49
C LEU A 35 10.88 -11.85 -13.09
N ASP A 36 11.22 -10.60 -13.37
CA ASP A 36 12.51 -9.98 -13.03
C ASP A 36 12.51 -9.28 -11.65
N PHE A 37 11.36 -9.26 -10.97
CA PHE A 37 11.24 -8.71 -9.62
C PHE A 37 11.92 -9.63 -8.60
N PRO A 38 12.75 -9.10 -7.67
CA PRO A 38 13.33 -9.88 -6.59
C PRO A 38 12.23 -10.53 -5.74
N LYS A 39 12.42 -11.82 -5.39
CA LYS A 39 11.44 -12.55 -4.58
C LYS A 39 11.36 -12.02 -3.15
N THR A 40 12.49 -11.61 -2.58
CA THR A 40 12.60 -11.04 -1.24
C THR A 40 13.71 -10.00 -1.21
N GLY A 41 13.69 -9.13 -0.21
CA GLY A 41 14.73 -8.13 0.00
C GLY A 41 14.30 -7.09 1.04
N SER A 42 14.92 -5.93 1.01
CA SER A 42 14.53 -4.80 1.86
C SER A 42 14.71 -3.45 1.18
N VAL A 43 14.00 -2.44 1.67
CA VAL A 43 14.10 -1.03 1.28
C VAL A 43 14.18 -0.14 2.52
N LEU A 44 14.70 1.08 2.38
CA LEU A 44 14.75 2.07 3.45
C LEU A 44 13.71 3.17 3.19
N VAL A 45 12.83 3.42 4.15
CA VAL A 45 11.81 4.48 4.09
C VAL A 45 11.74 5.19 5.43
N ASN A 46 11.88 6.52 5.44
CA ASN A 46 11.89 7.36 6.64
C ASN A 46 12.88 6.89 7.74
N GLY A 47 14.02 6.30 7.36
CA GLY A 47 15.01 5.76 8.30
C GLY A 47 14.75 4.32 8.76
N ASP A 48 13.57 3.78 8.47
CA ASP A 48 13.18 2.42 8.81
C ASP A 48 13.54 1.43 7.69
N LYS A 49 14.00 0.23 8.07
CA LYS A 49 14.20 -0.89 7.15
C LYS A 49 12.92 -1.71 7.03
N TRP A 50 12.35 -1.72 5.82
CA TRP A 50 11.21 -2.55 5.47
C TRP A 50 11.68 -3.75 4.67
N SER A 51 11.39 -4.95 5.16
CA SER A 51 11.57 -6.18 4.39
C SER A 51 10.41 -6.32 3.40
N PHE A 52 10.63 -6.98 2.28
CA PHE A 52 9.54 -7.30 1.36
C PHE A 52 9.60 -8.75 0.88
N VAL A 53 8.43 -9.25 0.48
CA VAL A 53 8.25 -10.53 -0.20
C VAL A 53 7.32 -10.32 -1.39
N LYS A 54 7.78 -10.73 -2.58
CA LYS A 54 6.95 -10.80 -3.78
C LYS A 54 6.01 -12.00 -3.68
N HIS A 55 4.73 -11.80 -4.00
CA HIS A 55 3.72 -12.87 -4.04
C HIS A 55 2.83 -12.64 -5.26
N GLY A 56 2.52 -13.68 -6.04
CA GLY A 56 1.72 -13.55 -7.26
C GLY A 56 2.14 -12.33 -8.12
N LYS A 57 1.19 -11.39 -8.27
CA LYS A 57 1.35 -10.11 -8.97
C LYS A 57 1.51 -8.90 -8.03
N GLY A 58 1.98 -9.11 -6.81
CA GLY A 58 2.09 -8.09 -5.77
C GLY A 58 3.40 -8.17 -4.98
N ILE A 59 3.60 -7.17 -4.12
CA ILE A 59 4.71 -7.06 -3.20
C ILE A 59 4.14 -6.71 -1.82
N LYS A 60 4.51 -7.51 -0.82
CA LYS A 60 4.17 -7.27 0.57
C LYS A 60 5.38 -6.71 1.29
N PHE A 61 5.26 -5.50 1.83
CA PHE A 61 6.25 -4.89 2.70
C PHE A 61 5.89 -5.13 4.17
N LEU A 62 6.88 -5.45 4.96
CA LEU A 62 6.76 -5.73 6.38
C LEU A 62 7.81 -4.94 7.15
N ILE A 63 7.39 -4.36 8.26
CA ILE A 63 8.29 -3.87 9.29
C ILE A 63 7.87 -4.46 10.63
N GLU A 64 8.88 -4.91 11.37
CA GLU A 64 8.75 -5.36 12.75
C GLU A 64 9.56 -4.39 13.60
N ASN A 65 8.89 -3.72 14.54
CA ASN A 65 9.55 -3.02 15.63
C ASN A 65 9.11 -3.62 16.96
N THR A 66 9.70 -3.15 18.06
CA THR A 66 9.44 -3.69 19.41
C THR A 66 7.98 -3.59 19.86
N HIS A 67 7.13 -2.82 19.16
CA HIS A 67 5.76 -2.51 19.59
C HIS A 67 4.67 -2.87 18.57
N SER A 68 5.03 -3.14 17.30
CA SER A 68 4.06 -3.35 16.24
C SER A 68 4.66 -4.06 15.03
N VAL A 69 3.84 -4.90 14.40
CA VAL A 69 4.07 -5.40 13.05
C VAL A 69 3.17 -4.62 12.12
N ARG A 70 3.74 -3.95 11.12
CA ARG A 70 2.94 -3.25 10.08
C ARG A 70 3.19 -3.89 8.72
N THR A 71 2.09 -4.11 8.00
CA THR A 71 2.12 -4.72 6.66
C THR A 71 1.49 -3.77 5.65
N VAL A 72 2.22 -3.46 4.57
CA VAL A 72 1.69 -2.76 3.40
C VAL A 72 1.75 -3.72 2.23
N ASP A 73 0.60 -4.17 1.74
CA ASP A 73 0.52 -5.13 0.64
C ASP A 73 0.01 -4.45 -0.63
N VAL A 74 0.91 -4.26 -1.60
CA VAL A 74 0.61 -3.71 -2.91
C VAL A 74 0.34 -4.86 -3.86
N ASN A 75 -0.91 -5.00 -4.28
CA ASN A 75 -1.33 -6.07 -5.18
C ASN A 75 -1.01 -5.71 -6.66
N SER A 76 -1.76 -6.27 -7.60
CA SER A 76 -1.68 -6.13 -9.07
C SER A 76 -1.38 -4.74 -9.64
N ASP A 77 -1.60 -3.68 -8.88
CA ASP A 77 -1.51 -2.29 -9.31
C ASP A 77 -0.17 -1.65 -8.93
N ILE A 78 0.92 -2.41 -9.06
CA ILE A 78 2.30 -2.04 -8.72
C ILE A 78 2.75 -0.71 -9.35
N LYS A 79 2.21 -0.36 -10.53
CA LYS A 79 2.49 0.91 -11.23
C LYS A 79 1.74 2.11 -10.65
N ASN A 80 0.71 1.89 -9.85
CA ASN A 80 -0.11 2.93 -9.26
C ASN A 80 -0.17 2.81 -7.73
N PRO A 81 0.87 3.26 -7.02
CA PRO A 81 0.92 3.13 -5.57
C PRO A 81 -0.01 4.10 -4.83
N LYS A 82 -0.72 4.99 -5.53
CA LYS A 82 -1.79 5.81 -4.95
C LYS A 82 -3.14 5.07 -4.88
N LEU A 83 -3.24 3.92 -5.53
CA LEU A 83 -4.41 3.06 -5.49
C LEU A 83 -4.37 2.17 -4.25
N ILE A 84 -5.45 2.17 -3.49
CA ILE A 84 -5.63 1.33 -2.30
C ILE A 84 -6.84 0.42 -2.47
N ASP A 85 -6.74 -0.76 -1.88
CA ASP A 85 -7.73 -1.83 -1.96
C ASP A 85 -8.27 -2.15 -0.56
N MET A 86 -9.59 -2.14 -0.41
CA MET A 86 -10.29 -2.51 0.81
C MET A 86 -9.91 -3.89 1.35
N TRP A 87 -9.50 -4.84 0.50
CA TRP A 87 -9.09 -6.17 0.95
C TRP A 87 -7.72 -6.18 1.63
N ARG A 88 -6.91 -5.13 1.46
CA ARG A 88 -5.54 -5.04 1.99
C ARG A 88 -5.43 -4.11 3.18
N LEU A 89 -6.28 -3.10 3.25
CA LEU A 89 -6.29 -2.15 4.36
C LEU A 89 -6.43 -2.81 5.75
N PRO A 90 -7.24 -3.88 5.96
CA PRO A 90 -7.30 -4.57 7.24
C PRO A 90 -5.96 -5.18 7.69
N GLN A 91 -5.03 -5.46 6.76
CA GLN A 91 -3.68 -5.94 7.11
C GLN A 91 -2.82 -4.85 7.75
N TYR A 92 -3.10 -3.59 7.44
CA TYR A 92 -2.44 -2.43 8.03
C TYR A 92 -3.22 -1.87 9.23
N PHE A 93 -4.55 -1.94 9.20
CA PHE A 93 -5.48 -1.48 10.23
C PHE A 93 -6.24 -2.63 10.88
N PRO A 94 -5.57 -3.60 11.54
CA PRO A 94 -6.20 -4.85 12.00
C PRO A 94 -7.25 -4.66 13.09
N LEU A 95 -7.29 -3.49 13.73
CA LEU A 95 -8.24 -3.15 14.79
C LEU A 95 -9.47 -2.39 14.26
N CYS A 96 -9.50 -2.05 12.97
CA CYS A 96 -10.62 -1.34 12.35
C CYS A 96 -11.56 -2.33 11.68
N ASN A 97 -12.87 -2.10 11.79
CA ASN A 97 -13.83 -2.94 11.09
C ASN A 97 -14.00 -2.49 9.63
N ASP A 98 -14.28 -3.44 8.74
CA ASP A 98 -14.37 -3.20 7.30
C ASP A 98 -15.48 -2.19 6.95
N TYR A 99 -16.56 -2.15 7.73
CA TYR A 99 -17.69 -1.25 7.51
C TYR A 99 -17.33 0.22 7.78
N GLU A 100 -16.68 0.51 8.92
CA GLU A 100 -16.15 1.82 9.30
C GLU A 100 -15.13 2.30 8.29
N LEU A 101 -14.21 1.41 7.91
CA LEU A 101 -13.18 1.74 6.93
C LEU A 101 -13.81 2.08 5.57
N LYS A 102 -14.78 1.28 5.10
CA LYS A 102 -15.48 1.54 3.84
C LYS A 102 -16.25 2.86 3.89
N ASN A 103 -16.98 3.13 4.98
CA ASN A 103 -17.71 4.38 5.15
C ASN A 103 -16.77 5.59 5.10
N LEU A 104 -15.63 5.53 5.80
CA LEU A 104 -14.62 6.58 5.76
C LEU A 104 -14.10 6.82 4.34
N LEU A 105 -13.80 5.75 3.58
CA LEU A 105 -13.35 5.90 2.19
C LEU A 105 -14.44 6.50 1.29
N ASP A 106 -15.70 6.11 1.46
CA ASP A 106 -16.82 6.68 0.70
C ASP A 106 -17.06 8.16 1.07
N GLU A 107 -16.84 8.56 2.34
CA GLU A 107 -16.83 9.97 2.78
C GLU A 107 -15.69 10.75 2.11
N MET A 108 -14.47 10.18 2.07
CA MET A 108 -13.32 10.78 1.39
C MET A 108 -13.52 10.89 -0.14
N VAL A 109 -14.34 10.02 -0.73
CA VAL A 109 -14.77 10.16 -2.13
C VAL A 109 -15.74 11.34 -2.29
N THR A 110 -16.69 11.46 -1.37
CA THR A 110 -17.68 12.56 -1.38
C THR A 110 -17.02 13.92 -1.18
N SER A 111 -15.96 14.01 -0.38
CA SER A 111 -15.17 15.23 -0.18
C SER A 111 -14.19 15.54 -1.32
N GLY A 112 -14.05 14.65 -2.30
CA GLY A 112 -13.16 14.83 -3.46
C GLY A 112 -11.69 14.48 -3.21
N ILE A 113 -11.35 13.90 -2.05
CA ILE A 113 -9.98 13.50 -1.71
C ILE A 113 -9.60 12.21 -2.45
N LEU A 114 -10.52 11.26 -2.50
CA LEU A 114 -10.36 10.00 -3.23
C LEU A 114 -11.25 9.98 -4.47
N GLN A 115 -10.84 9.19 -5.45
CA GLN A 115 -11.67 8.76 -6.56
C GLN A 115 -11.94 7.26 -6.43
N LYS A 116 -13.22 6.87 -6.47
CA LYS A 116 -13.60 5.46 -6.54
C LYS A 116 -13.33 4.91 -7.93
N LYS A 117 -12.53 3.85 -8.04
CA LYS A 117 -12.18 3.18 -9.31
C LYS A 117 -12.96 1.91 -9.54
N SER A 118 -13.30 1.20 -8.47
CA SER A 118 -14.21 0.07 -8.47
C SER A 118 -14.85 -0.08 -7.08
N GLU A 119 -15.65 -1.12 -6.88
CA GLU A 119 -16.33 -1.39 -5.61
C GLU A 119 -15.38 -1.34 -4.39
N ASN A 120 -14.17 -1.89 -4.54
CA ASN A 120 -13.19 -2.05 -3.46
C ASN A 120 -11.90 -1.26 -3.67
N LYS A 121 -11.79 -0.45 -4.73
CA LYS A 121 -10.56 0.29 -5.06
C LYS A 121 -10.76 1.79 -5.10
N TYR A 122 -9.87 2.51 -4.44
CA TYR A 122 -9.88 3.96 -4.28
C TYR A 122 -8.51 4.52 -4.66
N GLU A 123 -8.46 5.63 -5.36
CA GLU A 123 -7.21 6.31 -5.74
C GLU A 123 -7.19 7.72 -5.15
N LEU A 124 -6.04 8.14 -4.61
CA LEU A 124 -5.85 9.52 -4.16
C LEU A 124 -5.87 10.49 -5.35
N GLN A 125 -6.77 11.49 -5.31
CA GLN A 125 -6.80 12.55 -6.32
C GLN A 125 -5.51 13.38 -6.23
N SER A 126 -4.97 13.73 -7.40
CA SER A 126 -3.72 14.50 -7.54
C SER A 126 -4.03 15.94 -7.91
#